data_AF-A0A963NUM7-F1
#
_entry.id   AF-A0A963NUM7-F1
#
_cell.length_a   1.000
_cell.length_b   1.000
_cell.length_c   1.000
_cell.angle_alpha   90.00
_cell.angle_beta   90.00
_cell.angle_gamma   90.00
#
_symmetry.space_group_name_H-M   'P 1'
#
loop_
_entity.id
_entity.type
_entity.pdbx_description
1 polymer ?
#
loop_
_entity_poly.entity_id
_entity_poly.type
_entity_poly.pdbx_seq_one_letter_code
_entity_poly.pdbx_strand_id
1 'polypeptide(L)' 'DGNPLAVRGYNVVGLRRRGFSPERLAVVKQMHKLIYRQGLTLAAARAAIGELAQSAPQAGGEVAMMEQFLADATRGIVR' A
#
# COMPACT_ATOMS: atom_id res chain seq x y z
N ASP A 1 3.27 -14.15 -7.36
CA ASP A 1 3.19 -15.49 -8.00
C ASP A 1 4.14 -16.42 -7.28
N GLY A 2 3.95 -17.73 -7.40
CA GLY A 2 4.71 -18.76 -6.67
C GLY A 2 3.85 -19.63 -5.76
N ASN A 3 4.44 -20.72 -5.27
CA ASN A 3 3.90 -21.58 -4.22
C ASN A 3 5.03 -21.94 -3.23
N PRO A 4 5.12 -21.27 -2.06
CA PRO A 4 4.22 -20.23 -1.57
C PRO A 4 4.30 -18.94 -2.39
N LEU A 5 3.23 -18.14 -2.33
CA LEU A 5 3.09 -16.89 -3.08
C LEU A 5 4.13 -15.86 -2.64
N ALA A 6 4.84 -15.24 -3.60
CA ALA A 6 5.72 -14.12 -3.35
C ALA A 6 5.16 -12.79 -3.90
N VAL A 7 5.40 -11.69 -3.18
CA VAL A 7 5.06 -10.32 -3.60
C VAL A 7 6.14 -9.79 -4.54
N ARG A 8 5.76 -9.42 -5.77
CA ARG A 8 6.69 -8.84 -6.76
C ARG A 8 6.57 -7.32 -6.90
N GLY A 9 5.39 -6.78 -6.68
CA GLY A 9 5.08 -5.38 -6.93
C GLY A 9 3.61 -5.06 -6.70
N TYR A 10 3.19 -3.90 -7.21
CA TYR A 10 1.79 -3.44 -7.18
C TYR A 10 1.23 -3.33 -8.62
N ASN A 11 -0.10 -3.37 -8.76
CA ASN A 11 -0.78 -3.37 -10.06
C ASN A 11 -0.83 -1.98 -10.72
N VAL A 12 0.32 -1.42 -11.08
CA VAL A 12 0.41 -0.07 -11.68
C VAL A 12 -0.38 0.06 -12.99
N VAL A 13 -0.37 -0.97 -13.84
CA VAL A 13 -1.09 -0.96 -15.12
C VAL A 13 -2.59 -0.91 -14.90
N GLY A 14 -3.12 -1.74 -14.00
CA GLY A 14 -4.54 -1.77 -13.68
C GLY A 14 -5.03 -0.49 -13.00
N LEU A 15 -4.18 0.17 -12.22
CA LEU A 15 -4.52 1.48 -11.62
C LEU A 15 -4.53 2.59 -12.66
N ARG A 16 -3.54 2.63 -13.57
CA ARG A 16 -3.51 3.57 -14.71
C ARG A 16 -4.76 3.44 -15.60
N ARG A 17 -5.16 2.21 -15.94
CA ARG A 17 -6.37 1.94 -16.72
C ARG A 17 -7.66 2.41 -16.01
N ARG A 18 -7.64 2.55 -14.69
CA ARG A 18 -8.76 3.06 -13.87
C ARG A 18 -8.68 4.57 -13.62
N GLY A 19 -7.79 5.28 -14.32
CA GLY A 19 -7.72 6.75 -14.24
C GLY A 19 -7.05 7.28 -12.97
N PHE A 20 -6.21 6.48 -12.29
CA PHE A 20 -5.44 7.00 -11.16
C PHE A 20 -4.44 8.05 -11.65
N SER A 21 -4.44 9.20 -10.97
CA SER A 21 -3.49 10.28 -11.27
C SER A 21 -2.04 9.86 -10.91
N PRO A 22 -1.02 10.50 -11.50
CA PRO A 22 0.38 10.23 -11.16
C PRO A 22 0.67 10.34 -9.65
N GLU A 23 0.04 11.29 -8.97
CA GLU A 23 0.20 11.55 -7.54
C GLU A 23 -0.38 10.39 -6.72
N ARG A 24 -1.60 9.93 -7.06
CA ARG A 24 -2.22 8.77 -6.40
C ARG A 24 -1.40 7.50 -6.62
N LEU A 25 -0.87 7.29 -7.83
CA LEU A 25 0.03 6.16 -8.13
C LEU A 25 1.31 6.23 -7.31
N ALA A 26 1.87 7.42 -7.08
CA ALA A 26 3.06 7.60 -6.26
C ALA A 26 2.79 7.21 -4.79
N VAL A 27 1.63 7.58 -4.24
CA VAL A 27 1.23 7.18 -2.88
C VAL A 27 1.06 5.67 -2.77
N VAL A 28 0.38 5.03 -3.71
CA VAL A 28 0.24 3.55 -3.73
C VAL A 28 1.61 2.87 -3.80
N LYS A 29 2.52 3.38 -4.63
CA LYS A 29 3.91 2.90 -4.70
C LYS A 29 4.64 3.07 -3.35
N GLN A 30 4.42 4.18 -2.65
CA GLN A 30 5.03 4.44 -1.35
C GLN A 30 4.50 3.49 -0.28
N MET A 31 3.18 3.24 -0.21
CA MET A 31 2.60 2.24 0.68
C MET A 31 3.20 0.85 0.45
N HIS A 32 3.35 0.41 -0.81
CA HIS A 32 4.02 -0.86 -1.13
C HIS A 32 5.46 -0.91 -0.60
N LYS A 33 6.21 0.19 -0.69
CA LYS A 33 7.58 0.24 -0.17
C LYS A 33 7.61 0.13 1.35
N LEU A 34 6.74 0.86 2.06
CA LEU A 34 6.63 0.82 3.52
C LEU A 34 6.37 -0.61 4.00
N ILE A 35 5.47 -1.33 3.32
CA ILE A 35 5.08 -2.69 3.71
C ILE A 35 6.16 -3.73 3.40
N TYR A 36 6.80 -3.66 2.22
CA TYR A 36 7.60 -4.79 1.69
C TYR A 36 9.08 -4.50 1.44
N ARG A 37 9.52 -3.23 1.44
CA ARG A 37 10.88 -2.87 1.00
C ARG A 37 11.69 -2.11 2.05
N GLN A 38 11.06 -1.53 3.07
CA GLN A 38 11.73 -0.71 4.07
C GLN A 38 12.14 -1.47 5.34
N GLY A 39 11.91 -2.79 5.41
CA GLY A 39 12.27 -3.59 6.58
C GLY A 39 11.43 -3.28 7.83
N LEU A 40 10.35 -2.52 7.69
CA LEU A 40 9.47 -2.16 8.80
C LEU A 40 8.67 -3.37 9.29
N THR A 41 8.42 -3.37 10.60
CA THR A 41 7.34 -4.19 11.18
C THR A 41 6.01 -3.73 10.62
N LEU A 42 4.99 -4.61 10.63
CA LEU A 42 3.67 -4.25 10.13
C LEU A 42 3.08 -3.04 10.90
N ALA A 43 3.28 -2.97 12.21
CA ALA A 43 2.83 -1.84 13.03
C ALA A 43 3.50 -0.53 12.62
N ALA A 44 4.82 -0.51 12.42
CA ALA A 44 5.54 0.68 11.97
C ALA A 44 5.14 1.09 10.55
N ALA A 45 4.93 0.13 9.65
CA ALA A 45 4.44 0.41 8.31
C ALA A 45 3.04 1.04 8.32
N ARG A 46 2.12 0.56 9.18
CA ARG A 46 0.78 1.15 9.35
C ARG A 46 0.85 2.59 9.84
N ALA A 47 1.66 2.88 10.86
CA ALA A 47 1.84 4.24 11.35
C ALA A 47 2.33 5.19 10.23
N ALA A 48 3.36 4.76 9.49
CA ALA A 48 3.89 5.55 8.37
C ALA A 48 2.89 5.71 7.21
N ILE A 49 1.99 4.75 6.99
CA ILE A 49 0.93 4.87 5.98
C ILE A 49 -0.10 5.94 6.40
N GLY A 50 -0.48 6.00 7.68
CA GLY A 50 -1.41 7.02 8.19
C GLY A 50 -0.91 8.46 8.00
N GLU A 51 0.41 8.67 8.07
CA GLU A 51 1.04 9.97 7.81
C GLU A 51 0.96 10.38 6.33
N LEU A 52 0.84 9.44 5.38
CA LEU A 52 0.72 9.75 3.95
C LEU A 52 -0.57 10.48 3.61
N ALA A 53 -1.66 10.26 4.38
CA ALA A 53 -2.92 10.96 4.15
C ALA A 53 -2.79 12.48 4.32
N GLN A 54 -1.88 12.93 5.20
CA GLN A 54 -1.64 14.35 5.46
C GLN A 54 -0.86 15.01 4.32
N SER A 55 0.11 14.30 3.74
CA SER A 55 0.99 14.82 2.68
C SER A 55 0.39 14.71 1.27
N ALA A 56 -0.62 13.85 1.07
CA ALA A 56 -1.29 13.65 -0.20
C ALA A 56 -2.81 13.49 -0.05
N PRO A 57 -3.55 14.59 0.22
CA PRO A 57 -5.01 14.56 0.41
C PRO A 57 -5.78 13.89 -0.74
N GLN A 58 -5.31 14.06 -1.97
CA GLN A 58 -5.84 13.45 -3.20
C GLN A 58 -5.81 11.92 -3.21
N ALA A 59 -5.02 11.30 -2.32
CA ALA A 59 -4.91 9.85 -2.15
C ALA A 59 -5.49 9.36 -0.82
N GLY A 60 -6.21 10.21 -0.06
CA GLY A 60 -6.74 9.86 1.25
C GLY A 60 -7.63 8.61 1.22
N GLY A 61 -8.43 8.43 0.16
CA GLY A 61 -9.25 7.23 -0.03
C GLY A 61 -8.42 5.94 -0.19
N GLU A 62 -7.27 6.00 -0.88
CA GLU A 62 -6.36 4.86 -1.03
C GLU A 62 -5.68 4.51 0.29
N VAL A 63 -5.26 5.53 1.05
CA VAL A 63 -4.64 5.36 2.36
C VAL A 63 -5.63 4.71 3.32
N ALA A 64 -6.85 5.25 3.44
CA ALA A 64 -7.89 4.70 4.30
C ALA A 64 -8.25 3.24 3.93
N MET A 65 -8.36 2.94 2.63
CA MET A 65 -8.60 1.58 2.15
C MET A 65 -7.48 0.62 2.57
N MET A 66 -6.22 1.03 2.44
CA MET A 66 -5.07 0.20 2.84
C MET A 66 -5.01 0.01 4.35
N GLU A 67 -5.25 1.06 5.14
CA GLU A 67 -5.27 0.95 6.60
C GLU A 67 -6.34 -0.03 7.08
N GLN A 68 -7.54 0.06 6.52
CA GLN A 68 -8.64 -0.86 6.83
C GLN A 68 -8.26 -2.31 6.45
N PHE A 69 -7.74 -2.53 5.25
CA PHE A 69 -7.29 -3.85 4.80
C PHE A 69 -6.25 -4.46 5.75
N LEU A 70 -5.27 -3.67 6.19
CA LEU A 70 -4.23 -4.14 7.10
C LEU A 70 -4.74 -4.35 8.53
N ALA A 71 -5.76 -3.62 8.96
CA ALA A 71 -6.42 -3.82 10.25
C ALA A 71 -7.21 -5.14 10.29
N ASP A 72 -7.88 -5.49 9.18
CA ASP A 72 -8.73 -6.67 9.08
C ASP A 72 -7.96 -7.97 8.79
N ALA A 73 -6.66 -7.89 8.49
CA ALA A 73 -5.83 -9.03 8.11
C ALA A 73 -5.50 -9.96 9.31
N THR A 74 -6.35 -10.96 9.57
CA THR A 74 -6.19 -11.91 10.70
C THR A 74 -5.12 -12.98 10.49
N ARG A 75 -4.81 -13.34 9.23
CA ARG A 75 -3.76 -14.31 8.88
C ARG A 75 -2.42 -13.65 8.53
N GLY A 76 -2.30 -12.34 8.77
CA GLY A 76 -1.20 -11.54 8.26
C GLY A 76 -1.29 -11.31 6.74
N ILE A 77 -0.23 -10.71 6.20
CA ILE A 77 -0.07 -10.44 4.77
C ILE A 77 1.07 -11.29 4.21
N VAL A 78 1.00 -11.58 2.91
CA VAL A 78 2.04 -12.33 2.19
C VAL A 78 3.38 -11.59 2.30
N ARG A 79 4.46 -12.26 2.68
CA ARG A 79 5.82 -11.74 2.69
C ARG A 79 6.77 -12.75 2.07
#